data_AF-R6T490-F1
#
_entry.id   AF-R6T490-F1
#
_cell.length_a   1.000
_cell.length_b   1.000
_cell.length_c   1.000
_cell.angle_alpha   90.00
_cell.angle_beta   90.00
_cell.angle_gamma   90.00
#
_symmetry.space_group_name_H-M   'P 1'
#
loop_
_entity.id
_entity.type
_entity.pdbx_description
1 polymer ?
#
loop_
_entity_poly.entity_id
_entity_poly.type
_entity_poly.pdbx_seq_one_letter_code
_entity_poly.pdbx_strand_id
1 'polypeptide(L)' 'MTAPQAEPVIRIWVDRQRRVVSFHPMEGCPQLEFRSRELFFRCADQYTARQFRWQ' A
#
# COMPACT_ATOMS: atom_id res chain seq x y z
N MET A 1 25.03 13.62 14.95
CA MET A 1 24.29 12.36 14.95
C MET A 1 23.07 12.55 14.05
N THR A 2 23.22 12.31 12.76
CA THR A 2 22.10 12.36 11.81
C THR A 2 21.24 11.13 12.08
N ALA A 3 19.98 11.31 12.47
CA ALA A 3 19.04 10.19 12.55
C ALA A 3 19.09 9.42 11.22
N PRO A 4 19.06 8.07 11.21
CA PRO A 4 18.93 7.34 9.96
C PRO A 4 17.68 7.91 9.28
N GLN A 5 17.86 8.50 8.09
CA GLN A 5 16.74 8.92 7.27
C GLN A 5 15.91 7.66 7.05
N ALA A 6 14.82 7.51 7.79
CA ALA A 6 13.92 6.39 7.63
C ALA A 6 13.46 6.46 6.18
N GLU A 7 13.90 5.47 5.39
CA GLU A 7 13.47 5.34 4.00
C GLU A 7 11.95 5.48 3.96
N PRO A 8 11.37 6.21 2.99
CA PRO A 8 9.94 6.49 2.98
C PRO A 8 9.16 5.17 2.93
N VAL A 9 8.57 4.80 4.06
CA VAL A 9 7.77 3.61 4.21
C VAL A 9 6.35 3.92 3.74
N ILE A 10 5.90 3.23 2.69
CA ILE A 10 4.55 3.33 2.17
C ILE A 10 3.72 2.21 2.78
N ARG A 11 2.59 2.57 3.40
CA ARG A 11 1.66 1.60 3.99
C ARG A 11 0.32 1.72 3.30
N ILE A 12 -0.23 0.57 2.92
CA ILE A 12 -1.58 0.46 2.37
C ILE A 12 -2.34 -0.67 3.04
N TRP A 13 -3.65 -0.54 3.07
CA TRP A 13 -4.58 -1.56 3.49
C TRP A 13 -5.37 -2.04 2.28
N VAL A 14 -5.55 -3.35 2.15
CA VAL A 14 -6.17 -3.93 0.96
C VAL A 14 -7.40 -4.74 1.37
N ASP A 15 -8.58 -4.20 1.04
CA ASP A 15 -9.84 -4.93 1.11
C ASP A 15 -10.03 -5.73 -0.18
N ARG A 16 -9.84 -7.04 -0.10
CA ARG A 16 -10.03 -7.95 -1.25
C ARG A 16 -11.50 -8.22 -1.56
N GLN A 17 -12.41 -8.08 -0.60
CA GLN A 17 -13.84 -8.32 -0.80
C GLN A 17 -14.48 -7.16 -1.55
N ARG A 18 -14.18 -5.92 -1.13
CA ARG A 18 -14.67 -4.70 -1.79
C ARG A 18 -13.80 -4.26 -2.97
N ARG A 19 -12.64 -4.90 -3.13
CA ARG A 19 -11.58 -4.56 -4.09
C ARG A 19 -11.15 -3.10 -3.91
N VAL A 20 -10.81 -2.73 -2.69
CA VAL A 20 -10.38 -1.37 -2.33
C VAL A 20 -8.97 -1.41 -1.77
N VAL A 21 -8.14 -0.47 -2.17
CA VAL A 21 -6.84 -0.20 -1.59
C VAL A 21 -6.90 1.18 -0.94
N SER A 22 -6.51 1.28 0.33
CA SER A 22 -6.47 2.56 1.03
C SER A 22 -5.12 2.83 1.65
N PHE A 23 -4.76 4.11 1.76
CA PHE A 23 -3.59 4.55 2.54
C PHE A 23 -3.91 4.76 4.02
N HIS A 24 -5.18 4.57 4.40
CA HIS A 24 -5.62 4.64 5.79
C HIS A 24 -5.91 3.24 6.35
N PRO A 25 -5.74 3.05 7.67
CA PRO A 25 -6.11 1.82 8.35
C PRO A 25 -7.57 1.45 8.08
N MET A 26 -7.78 0.20 7.66
CA MET A 26 -9.11 -0.39 7.51
C MET A 26 -9.24 -1.58 8.46
N GLU A 27 -10.30 -1.58 9.27
CA GLU A 27 -10.57 -2.67 10.21
C GLU A 27 -10.77 -3.99 9.47
N GLY A 28 -10.11 -5.06 9.96
CA GLY A 28 -10.17 -6.39 9.37
C GLY A 28 -9.45 -6.54 8.02
N CYS A 29 -8.79 -5.49 7.51
CA CYS A 29 -8.05 -5.56 6.25
C CYS A 29 -6.54 -5.78 6.49
N PRO A 30 -5.88 -6.62 5.68
CA PRO A 30 -4.43 -6.79 5.75
C PRO A 30 -3.71 -5.49 5.39
N GLN A 31 -2.69 -5.16 6.19
CA GLN A 31 -1.74 -4.08 5.92
C GLN A 31 -0.56 -4.62 5.10
N LEU A 32 -0.16 -3.86 4.08
CA LEU A 32 1.07 -4.06 3.32
C LEU A 32 2.02 -2.89 3.57
N GLU A 33 3.26 -3.20 3.91
CA GLU A 33 4.33 -2.22 4.09
C GLU A 33 5.35 -2.35 2.96
N PHE A 34 5.65 -1.23 2.30
CA PHE A 34 6.64 -1.14 1.24
C PHE A 34 7.72 -0.17 1.66
N ARG A 35 8.98 -0.62 1.57
CA ARG A 35 10.16 0.24 1.77
C ARG A 35 10.81 0.68 0.45
N SER A 36 10.32 0.14 -0.67
CA SER A 36 10.73 0.53 -2.01
C SER A 36 9.54 1.08 -2.78
N ARG A 37 9.72 2.29 -3.30
CA ARG A 37 8.71 2.97 -4.13
C ARG A 37 8.43 2.22 -5.43
N GLU A 38 9.44 1.56 -6.01
CA GLU A 38 9.29 0.77 -7.22
C GLU A 38 8.40 -0.46 -6.98
N LEU A 39 8.63 -1.19 -5.86
CA LEU A 39 7.79 -2.33 -5.48
C LEU A 39 6.36 -1.89 -5.20
N PHE A 40 6.18 -0.74 -4.56
CA PHE A 40 4.85 -0.15 -4.36
C PHE A 40 4.15 0.11 -5.71
N PHE A 41 4.81 0.77 -6.67
CA PHE A 41 4.19 1.06 -7.97
C PHE A 41 3.85 -0.21 -8.76
N ARG A 42 4.73 -1.22 -8.75
CA ARG A 42 4.44 -2.54 -9.36
C ARG A 42 3.21 -3.19 -8.73
N CYS A 43 3.09 -3.12 -7.41
CA CYS A 43 1.94 -3.66 -6.70
C CYS A 43 0.65 -2.86 -7.01
N ALA A 44 0.77 -1.53 -7.03
CA ALA A 44 -0.33 -0.62 -7.37
C ALA A 44 -0.86 -0.84 -8.80
N ASP A 45 0.04 -1.08 -9.75
CA ASP A 45 -0.29 -1.41 -11.13
C ASP A 45 -1.08 -2.73 -11.22
N GLN A 46 -0.64 -3.77 -10.50
CA GLN A 46 -1.39 -5.02 -10.42
C GLN A 46 -2.79 -4.86 -9.81
N TYR A 47 -2.94 -4.04 -8.75
CA TYR A 47 -4.24 -3.76 -8.17
C TYR A 47 -5.14 -3.01 -9.16
N THR A 48 -4.58 -2.06 -9.90
CA THR A 48 -5.29 -1.31 -10.95
C THR A 48 -5.71 -2.23 -12.10
N ALA A 49 -4.84 -3.12 -12.56
CA ALA A 49 -5.15 -4.14 -13.58
C ALA A 49 -6.25 -5.11 -13.12
N ARG A 50 -6.28 -5.43 -11.83
CA ARG A 50 -7.34 -6.21 -11.19
C ARG A 50 -8.54 -5.34 -10.81
N GLN A 51 -8.66 -4.12 -11.32
CA GLN A 51 -9.71 -3.13 -11.11
C GLN A 51 -10.08 -2.94 -9.61
N PHE A 52 -9.06 -2.86 -8.76
CA PHE A 52 -9.23 -2.36 -7.40
C PHE A 52 -9.38 -0.84 -7.44
N ARG A 53 -10.18 -0.30 -6.51
CA ARG A 53 -10.41 1.14 -6.33
C ARG A 53 -9.47 1.68 -5.26
N TRP A 54 -8.93 2.87 -5.48
CA TRP A 54 -8.11 3.57 -4.51
C TRP A 54 -8.99 4.50 -3.67
N GLN A 55 -8.88 4.45 -2.34
CA GLN A 55 -9.66 5.23 -1.39
C GLN A 55 -8.79 5.94 -0.35
#